data_AF-A0A7W7Q4D3-F1
#
_entry.id   AF-A0A7W7Q4D3-F1
#
_cell.length_a   1.000
_cell.length_b   1.000
_cell.length_c   1.000
_cell.angle_alpha   90.00
_cell.angle_beta   90.00
_cell.angle_gamma   90.00
#
_symmetry.space_group_name_H-M   'P 1'
#
loop_
_entity.id
_entity.type
_entity.pdbx_description
1 polymer ?
#
loop_
_entity_poly.entity_id
_entity_poly.type
_entity_poly.pdbx_seq_one_letter_code
_entity_poly.pdbx_strand_id
1 'polypeptide(L)'
;MSGRLEQSEGYRRLEKMGSPTPVESTSAGFAYDEATLTSLVTKWTELADRYLASSQRVSTDPIAPPGLDFASRGQADAATNATKEYYEYVVRNYWYCIEQAQLLQDTLDDYRGQEHQSVLLINKSGPQAGI
;
A
#
# COMPACT_ATOMS: atom_id res chain seq x y z
N MET A 1 5.41 -22.39 -55.01
CA MET A 1 5.06 -21.31 -54.07
C MET A 1 5.82 -21.61 -52.78
N SER A 2 7.07 -21.14 -52.65
CA SER A 2 7.47 -19.94 -51.87
C SER A 2 6.85 -19.95 -50.46
N GLY A 3 7.59 -20.04 -49.35
CA GLY A 3 9.05 -20.01 -49.10
C GLY A 3 9.34 -20.56 -47.68
N ARG A 4 10.49 -21.22 -47.45
CA ARG A 4 11.79 -20.64 -46.97
C ARG A 4 11.74 -20.25 -45.48
N LEU A 5 12.62 -20.63 -44.55
CA LEU A 5 13.99 -21.21 -44.52
C LEU A 5 14.19 -21.79 -43.10
N GLU A 6 14.56 -23.07 -42.98
CA GLU A 6 15.93 -23.55 -42.68
C GLU A 6 16.43 -23.24 -41.26
N GLN A 7 16.39 -24.28 -40.43
CA GLN A 7 17.33 -24.47 -39.33
C GLN A 7 18.74 -24.56 -39.91
N SER A 8 19.67 -23.71 -39.47
CA SER A 8 21.11 -24.05 -39.49
C SER A 8 21.89 -23.24 -38.46
N GLU A 9 22.46 -24.00 -37.53
CA GLU A 9 23.81 -23.94 -36.99
C GLU A 9 24.50 -22.58 -36.78
N GLY A 10 24.74 -22.29 -35.50
CA GLY A 10 25.82 -21.41 -35.08
C GLY A 10 26.41 -21.87 -33.75
N TYR A 11 27.48 -22.68 -33.81
CA TYR A 11 28.65 -22.72 -32.91
C TYR A 11 28.41 -22.43 -31.40
N ARG A 12 28.81 -23.21 -30.40
CA ARG A 12 29.91 -24.17 -30.25
C ARG A 12 29.81 -24.78 -28.85
N ARG A 13 30.07 -26.07 -28.77
CA ARG A 13 30.52 -26.86 -27.62
C ARG A 13 31.41 -26.07 -26.63
N LEU A 14 30.98 -25.98 -25.37
CA LEU A 14 31.85 -25.91 -24.18
C LEU A 14 31.20 -26.71 -23.04
N GLU A 15 31.13 -28.03 -23.22
CA GLU A 15 31.22 -28.90 -22.04
C GLU A 15 32.67 -28.89 -21.55
N LYS A 16 32.82 -28.82 -20.22
CA LYS A 16 34.04 -28.68 -19.41
C LYS A 16 34.66 -27.28 -19.34
N MET A 17 34.28 -26.53 -18.31
CA MET A 17 35.17 -26.26 -17.17
C MET A 17 34.42 -25.49 -16.08
N GLY A 18 34.51 -25.97 -14.85
CA GLY A 18 34.00 -25.31 -13.66
C GLY A 18 32.92 -26.16 -12.97
N SER A 19 33.32 -26.86 -11.91
CA SER A 19 32.39 -27.30 -10.86
C SER A 19 31.42 -26.17 -10.51
N PRO A 20 30.17 -26.45 -10.11
CA PRO A 20 29.33 -25.41 -9.53
C PRO A 20 30.04 -24.95 -8.25
N THR A 21 30.81 -23.88 -8.34
CA THR A 21 31.05 -23.02 -7.19
C THR A 21 29.66 -22.70 -6.66
N PRO A 22 29.39 -22.90 -5.36
CA PRO A 22 28.19 -22.38 -4.77
C PRO A 22 28.17 -20.91 -5.15
N VAL A 23 27.19 -20.53 -5.97
CA VAL A 23 26.83 -19.13 -6.05
C VAL A 23 26.30 -18.90 -4.65
N GLU A 24 27.16 -18.39 -3.77
CA GLU A 24 26.69 -17.65 -2.62
C GLU A 24 25.82 -16.56 -3.25
N SER A 25 24.52 -16.84 -3.29
CA SER A 25 23.50 -15.81 -3.38
C SER A 25 23.79 -14.91 -2.20
N THR A 26 24.70 -13.97 -2.40
CA THR A 26 24.70 -12.71 -1.71
C THR A 26 23.42 -12.05 -2.19
N SER A 27 22.29 -12.48 -1.61
CA SER A 27 21.15 -11.61 -1.45
C SER A 27 21.63 -10.50 -0.52
N ALA A 28 22.41 -9.58 -1.07
CA ALA A 28 22.44 -8.19 -0.66
C ALA A 28 21.07 -7.58 -1.01
N GLY A 29 19.99 -8.26 -0.62
CA GLY A 29 18.67 -7.69 -0.56
C GLY A 29 18.66 -6.78 0.64
N PHE A 30 18.05 -5.62 0.52
CA PHE A 30 17.72 -4.77 1.65
C PHE A 30 16.89 -5.60 2.65
N ALA A 31 17.54 -6.20 3.63
CA ALA A 31 16.88 -6.78 4.78
C ALA A 31 16.59 -5.63 5.73
N TYR A 32 15.33 -5.23 5.80
CA TYR A 32 14.90 -4.31 6.86
C TYR A 32 15.01 -5.04 8.19
N ASP A 33 15.71 -4.45 9.14
CA ASP A 33 15.76 -5.00 10.49
C ASP A 33 14.40 -4.91 11.18
N GLU A 34 14.22 -5.71 12.23
CA GLU A 34 12.98 -5.81 12.99
C GLU A 34 12.49 -4.46 13.53
N ALA A 35 13.42 -3.61 13.99
CA ALA A 35 13.08 -2.30 14.51
C ALA A 35 12.61 -1.36 13.39
N THR A 36 13.23 -1.45 12.21
CA THR A 36 12.79 -0.72 11.02
C THR A 36 11.39 -1.17 10.58
N LEU A 37 11.10 -2.47 10.51
CA LEU A 37 9.75 -2.98 10.18
C LEU A 37 8.71 -2.52 11.20
N THR A 38 9.01 -2.64 12.50
CA THR A 38 8.13 -2.17 13.58
C THR A 38 7.84 -0.67 13.47
N SER A 39 8.88 0.13 13.17
CA SER A 39 8.74 1.57 12.94
C SER A 39 7.85 1.88 11.73
N LEU A 40 7.98 1.13 10.64
CA LEU A 40 7.17 1.31 9.44
C LEU A 40 5.71 0.92 9.66
N VAL A 41 5.43 -0.19 10.35
CA VAL A 41 4.06 -0.57 10.76
C VAL A 41 3.41 0.58 11.51
N THR A 42 4.10 1.12 12.53
CA THR A 42 3.61 2.22 13.36
C THR A 42 3.32 3.48 12.53
N LYS A 43 4.23 3.86 11.62
CA LYS A 43 4.05 5.06 10.77
C LYS A 43 2.87 4.92 9.82
N TRP A 44 2.67 3.74 9.23
CA TRP A 44 1.54 3.49 8.35
C TRP A 44 0.21 3.50 9.12
N THR A 45 0.16 2.92 10.33
CA THR A 45 -1.03 2.98 11.18
C THR A 45 -1.35 4.40 11.63
N GLU A 46 -0.34 5.18 12.04
CA GLU A 46 -0.54 6.60 12.38
C GLU A 46 -1.06 7.42 11.20
N LEU A 47 -0.56 7.14 9.98
CA LEU A 47 -1.05 7.80 8.78
C LEU A 47 -2.49 7.40 8.46
N ALA A 48 -2.83 6.11 8.63
CA ALA A 48 -4.21 5.65 8.51
C ALA A 48 -5.13 6.41 9.49
N ASP A 49 -4.74 6.53 10.76
CA ASP A 49 -5.54 7.23 11.76
C ASP A 49 -5.78 8.71 11.39
N ARG A 50 -4.81 9.37 10.76
CA ARG A 50 -4.99 10.74 10.23
C ARG A 50 -6.01 10.80 9.08
N TYR A 51 -6.02 9.82 8.19
CA TYR A 51 -7.05 9.72 7.15
C TYR A 51 -8.43 9.43 7.73
N LEU A 52 -8.52 8.57 8.74
CA LEU A 52 -9.78 8.28 9.44
C LEU A 52 -10.30 9.53 10.17
N ALA A 53 -9.44 10.26 10.87
CA ALA A 53 -9.82 11.51 11.53
C ALA A 53 -10.24 12.58 10.50
N SER A 54 -9.66 12.57 9.31
CA SER A 54 -10.05 13.46 8.21
C SER A 54 -11.43 13.09 7.67
N SER A 55 -11.70 11.81 7.43
CA SER A 55 -13.01 11.36 6.91
C SER A 55 -14.17 11.68 7.86
N GLN A 56 -13.92 11.61 9.18
CA GLN A 56 -14.91 11.99 10.21
C GLN A 56 -15.26 13.49 10.21
N ARG A 57 -14.42 14.34 9.64
CA ARG A 57 -14.63 15.81 9.58
C ARG A 57 -15.28 16.27 8.28
N VAL A 58 -15.37 15.39 7.27
CA VAL A 58 -15.98 15.72 5.99
C VAL A 58 -17.49 15.55 6.09
N SER A 59 -18.25 16.62 5.90
CA SER A 59 -19.71 16.52 5.73
C SER A 59 -20.00 15.96 4.33
N THR A 60 -20.85 14.96 4.24
CA THR A 60 -21.33 14.41 2.96
C THR A 60 -22.70 14.95 2.57
N ASP A 61 -23.23 15.89 3.34
CA ASP A 61 -24.52 16.50 3.08
C ASP A 61 -24.46 17.38 1.83
N PRO A 62 -25.52 17.41 1.01
CA PRO A 62 -25.62 18.33 -0.11
C PRO A 62 -25.50 19.78 0.37
N ILE A 63 -24.65 20.56 -0.30
CA ILE A 63 -24.50 21.98 -0.04
C ILE A 63 -25.69 22.70 -0.68
N ALA A 64 -26.41 23.51 0.11
CA ALA A 64 -27.51 24.31 -0.41
C ALA A 64 -26.97 25.50 -1.23
N PRO A 65 -27.58 25.81 -2.39
CA PRO A 65 -27.16 26.97 -3.17
C PRO A 65 -27.55 28.28 -2.47
N PRO A 66 -26.70 29.33 -2.55
CA PRO A 66 -26.99 30.63 -1.93
C PRO A 66 -28.11 31.40 -2.66
N GLY A 67 -28.44 31.01 -3.89
CA GLY A 67 -29.48 31.60 -4.72
C GLY A 67 -30.16 30.57 -5.61
N LEU A 68 -31.28 30.94 -6.22
CA LEU A 68 -32.05 30.06 -7.11
C LEU A 68 -31.54 30.07 -8.56
N ASP A 69 -30.61 30.97 -8.87
CA ASP A 69 -30.02 31.12 -10.20
C ASP A 69 -29.13 29.93 -10.58
N PHE A 70 -28.87 29.81 -11.88
CA PHE A 70 -28.10 28.71 -12.45
C PHE A 70 -26.68 28.64 -11.89
N ALA A 71 -26.01 29.78 -11.70
CA ALA A 71 -24.63 29.80 -11.21
C ALA A 71 -24.56 29.34 -9.75
N SER A 72 -25.46 29.83 -8.90
CA SER A 72 -25.57 29.39 -7.51
C SER A 72 -25.78 27.88 -7.38
N ARG A 73 -26.67 27.30 -8.20
CA ARG A 73 -26.89 25.84 -8.23
C ARG A 73 -25.66 25.08 -8.71
N GLY A 74 -25.05 25.51 -9.81
CA GLY A 74 -23.87 24.86 -10.37
C GLY A 74 -22.69 24.84 -9.39
N GLN A 75 -22.47 25.93 -8.64
CA GLN A 75 -21.42 25.98 -7.62
C GLN A 75 -21.71 25.06 -6.42
N ALA A 76 -22.97 25.00 -5.98
CA ALA A 76 -23.38 24.13 -4.88
C ALA A 76 -23.25 22.63 -5.25
N ASP A 77 -23.64 22.27 -6.47
CA ASP A 77 -23.49 20.92 -7.00
C ASP A 77 -21.99 20.55 -7.14
N ALA A 78 -21.18 21.46 -7.69
CA ALA A 78 -19.74 21.25 -7.82
C ALA A 78 -19.05 21.06 -6.46
N ALA A 79 -19.39 21.90 -5.46
CA ALA A 79 -18.86 21.79 -4.13
C ALA A 79 -19.30 20.48 -3.43
N THR A 80 -20.56 20.07 -3.62
CA THR A 80 -21.08 18.79 -3.12
C THR A 80 -20.31 17.61 -3.72
N ASN A 81 -20.10 17.61 -5.03
CA ASN A 81 -19.36 16.55 -5.71
C ASN A 81 -17.90 16.51 -5.28
N ALA A 82 -17.22 17.66 -5.21
CA ALA A 82 -15.84 17.75 -4.73
C ALA A 82 -15.70 17.20 -3.29
N THR A 83 -16.69 17.45 -2.43
CA THR A 83 -16.67 16.96 -1.06
C THR A 83 -16.83 15.44 -0.99
N LYS A 84 -17.69 14.86 -1.83
CA LYS A 84 -17.83 13.40 -1.97
C LYS A 84 -16.55 12.75 -2.49
N GLU A 85 -15.96 13.31 -3.54
CA GLU A 85 -14.70 12.81 -4.11
C GLU A 85 -13.57 12.87 -3.09
N TYR A 86 -13.48 13.96 -2.31
CA TYR A 86 -12.52 14.07 -1.23
C TYR A 86 -12.75 13.02 -0.13
N TYR A 87 -14.01 12.78 0.27
CA TYR A 87 -14.35 11.72 1.23
C TYR A 87 -13.91 10.34 0.72
N GLU A 88 -14.21 10.00 -0.53
CA GLU A 88 -13.81 8.73 -1.13
C GLU A 88 -12.29 8.60 -1.20
N TYR A 89 -11.58 9.68 -1.52
CA TYR A 89 -10.13 9.73 -1.53
C TYR A 89 -9.56 9.42 -0.14
N VAL A 90 -10.03 10.09 0.92
CA VAL A 90 -9.48 9.86 2.27
C VAL A 90 -9.78 8.46 2.79
N VAL A 91 -10.97 7.92 2.51
CA VAL A 91 -11.33 6.54 2.90
C VAL A 91 -10.47 5.52 2.15
N ARG A 92 -10.25 5.71 0.85
CA ARG A 92 -9.36 4.83 0.07
C ARG A 92 -7.94 4.83 0.62
N ASN A 93 -7.41 6.01 0.95
CA ASN A 93 -6.06 6.13 1.48
C ASN A 93 -5.95 5.56 2.90
N TYR A 94 -6.98 5.68 3.73
CA TYR A 94 -7.04 4.96 5.02
C TYR A 94 -6.82 3.46 4.83
N TRP A 95 -7.61 2.82 3.96
CA TRP A 95 -7.51 1.38 3.73
C TRP A 95 -6.18 0.97 3.10
N TYR A 96 -5.66 1.77 2.17
CA TYR A 96 -4.34 1.54 1.61
C TYR A 96 -3.24 1.57 2.69
N CYS A 97 -3.28 2.53 3.61
CA CYS A 97 -2.32 2.59 4.71
C CYS A 97 -2.42 1.37 5.64
N ILE A 98 -3.63 0.91 5.95
CA ILE A 98 -3.87 -0.31 6.73
C ILE A 98 -3.30 -1.54 6.02
N GLU A 99 -3.51 -1.66 4.70
CA GLU A 99 -2.96 -2.77 3.90
C GLU A 99 -1.42 -2.77 3.92
N GLN A 100 -0.78 -1.61 3.74
CA GLN A 100 0.68 -1.52 3.83
C GLN A 100 1.20 -1.86 5.22
N ALA A 101 0.53 -1.40 6.28
CA ALA A 101 0.87 -1.77 7.65
C ALA A 101 0.73 -3.28 7.87
N GLN A 102 -0.32 -3.92 7.35
CA GLN A 102 -0.55 -5.35 7.48
C GLN A 102 0.56 -6.16 6.80
N LEU A 103 0.95 -5.81 5.57
CA LEU A 103 2.04 -6.51 4.87
C LEU A 103 3.36 -6.48 5.65
N LEU A 104 3.67 -5.34 6.27
CA LEU A 104 4.86 -5.18 7.10
C LEU A 104 4.75 -5.95 8.42
N GLN A 105 3.56 -6.00 9.02
CA GLN A 105 3.28 -6.79 10.22
C GLN A 105 3.40 -8.29 9.94
N ASP A 106 2.84 -8.79 8.84
CA ASP A 106 2.95 -10.19 8.44
C ASP A 106 4.43 -10.57 8.22
N THR A 107 5.19 -9.68 7.57
CA THR A 107 6.64 -9.86 7.38
C THR A 107 7.38 -9.91 8.72
N LEU A 108 6.99 -9.05 9.67
CA LEU A 108 7.57 -9.00 11.01
C LEU A 108 7.24 -10.27 11.83
N ASP A 109 6.01 -10.76 11.73
CA ASP A 109 5.57 -11.99 12.37
C ASP A 109 6.29 -13.21 11.80
N ASP A 110 6.49 -13.26 10.47
CA ASP A 110 7.33 -14.27 9.81
C ASP A 110 8.78 -14.23 10.31
N TYR A 111 9.38 -13.03 10.44
CA TYR A 111 10.72 -12.88 11.00
C TYR A 111 10.82 -13.38 12.44
N ARG A 112 9.75 -13.21 13.23
CA ARG A 112 9.68 -13.65 14.63
C ARG A 112 9.25 -15.11 14.79
N GLY A 113 8.82 -15.78 13.72
CA GLY A 113 8.22 -17.11 13.78
C GLY A 113 6.89 -17.14 14.55
N GLN A 114 6.12 -16.05 14.48
CA GLN A 114 4.83 -15.87 15.15
C GLN A 114 3.67 -16.06 14.16
N GLU A 115 2.47 -16.29 14.69
CA GLU A 115 1.24 -16.28 13.88
C GLU A 115 0.90 -14.84 13.46
N HIS A 116 0.44 -14.66 12.22
CA HIS A 116 0.11 -13.34 11.68
C HIS A 116 -0.98 -12.64 12.48
N GLN A 117 -0.68 -11.43 12.93
CA GLN A 117 -1.59 -10.61 13.71
C GLN A 117 -2.17 -9.48 12.88
N SER A 118 -3.48 -9.25 13.01
CA SER A 118 -4.11 -8.13 12.30
C SER A 118 -3.75 -6.79 12.93
N VAL A 119 -3.25 -5.84 12.12
CA VAL A 119 -2.93 -4.48 12.57
C VAL A 119 -4.15 -3.72 13.08
N LEU A 120 -5.35 -4.07 12.61
CA LEU A 120 -6.61 -3.50 13.13
C LEU A 120 -6.94 -3.99 14.54
N LEU A 121 -6.49 -5.19 14.93
CA LEU A 121 -6.63 -5.71 16.28
C LEU A 121 -5.55 -5.15 17.20
N ILE A 122 -4.31 -5.01 16.69
CA ILE A 122 -3.19 -4.39 17.42
C ILE A 122 -3.50 -2.92 17.72
N ASN A 123 -3.98 -2.14 16.74
CA ASN A 123 -4.28 -0.72 16.96
C ASN A 123 -5.44 -0.50 17.95
N LYS A 124 -6.43 -1.40 17.97
CA LYS A 124 -7.49 -1.40 19.01
C LYS A 124 -6.99 -1.79 20.40
N SER A 125 -5.82 -2.42 20.48
CA SER A 125 -5.21 -2.93 21.72
C SER A 125 -4.00 -2.11 22.17
N GLY A 126 -3.66 -1.03 21.46
CA GLY A 126 -2.58 -0.08 21.78
C GLY A 126 -2.90 0.80 22.99
N PRO A 127 -1.88 1.36 23.67
CA PRO A 127 -1.89 1.59 25.11
C PRO A 127 -3.01 2.52 25.54
N GLN A 128 -3.77 2.06 26.54
CA GLN A 128 -4.48 2.91 27.48
C GLN A 128 -3.40 3.76 28.17
N ALA A 129 -3.01 4.86 27.53
CA ALA A 129 -2.16 5.87 28.14
C ALA A 129 -2.94 6.38 29.35
N GLY A 130 -2.47 5.99 30.53
CA GLY A 130 -3.04 6.38 31.80
C GLY A 130 -3.23 7.88 31.87
N ILE A 131 -4.42 8.26 32.28
CA ILE A 131 -4.71 9.52 32.96
C ILE A 131 -5.16 9.15 34.37
#